data_AF-A0A2P9AX25-F1
#
_entry.id   AF-A0A2P9AX25-F1
#
_cell.length_a   1.000
_cell.length_b   1.000
_cell.length_c   1.000
_cell.angle_alpha   90.00
_cell.angle_beta   90.00
_cell.angle_gamma   90.00
#
_symmetry.space_group_name_H-M   'P 1'
#
loop_
_entity.id
_entity.type
_entity.pdbx_description
1 polymer ?
#
loop_
_entity_poly.entity_id
_entity_poly.type
_entity_poly.pdbx_seq_one_letter_code
_entity_poly.pdbx_strand_id
1 'polypeptide(L)'
;MKGTETWNAVRAGIVDIGWCFHGYWPDITPLSDVITLPGLPITSAEKGSEVLWKLYEKFPAMRKEYAEIQPLALRTSHPYFLLTTSKQVKTLDDLKGLKIRVTGGPPTEQMKALGAVPTLVPMPDVYQALDKGLVDGMGAPWEAVNAFRLYEVAKYDTIAPLSAVYGSLCANKQK
;
A
#
# COMPACT_ATOMS: atom_id res chain seq x y z
N MET A 1 -18.04 -1.54 -7.21
CA MET A 1 -17.62 -1.26 -5.82
C MET A 1 -16.21 -0.73 -5.84
N LYS A 2 -15.95 0.40 -5.17
CA LYS A 2 -14.60 0.96 -5.09
C LYS A 2 -13.76 0.17 -4.09
N GLY A 3 -12.44 0.14 -4.27
CA GLY A 3 -11.55 -0.59 -3.36
C GLY A 3 -11.65 -0.13 -1.90
N THR A 4 -11.96 1.14 -1.66
CA THR A 4 -12.15 1.74 -0.33
C THR A 4 -13.43 1.28 0.39
N GLU A 5 -14.37 0.67 -0.34
CA GLU A 5 -15.65 0.17 0.19
C GLU A 5 -15.57 -1.33 0.50
N THR A 6 -14.58 -2.05 -0.06
CA THR A 6 -14.55 -3.51 -0.07
C THR A 6 -14.57 -4.14 1.32
N TRP A 7 -13.79 -3.63 2.28
CA TRP A 7 -13.75 -4.19 3.63
C TRP A 7 -15.13 -4.18 4.30
N ASN A 8 -15.78 -3.02 4.30
CA ASN A 8 -17.10 -2.86 4.92
C ASN A 8 -18.17 -3.66 4.18
N ALA A 9 -18.08 -3.76 2.86
CA ALA A 9 -19.02 -4.58 2.07
C ALA A 9 -18.88 -6.08 2.36
N VAL A 10 -17.65 -6.58 2.49
CA VAL A 10 -17.39 -7.97 2.89
C VAL A 10 -17.87 -8.19 4.32
N ARG A 11 -17.52 -7.32 5.27
CA ARG A 11 -17.96 -7.41 6.67
C ARG A 11 -19.49 -7.41 6.81
N ALA A 12 -20.18 -6.55 6.06
CA ALA A 12 -21.64 -6.45 6.08
C ALA A 12 -22.36 -7.56 5.29
N GLY A 13 -21.63 -8.43 4.59
CA GLY A 13 -22.20 -9.52 3.79
C GLY A 13 -22.89 -9.05 2.50
N ILE A 14 -22.63 -7.81 2.07
CA ILE A 14 -23.08 -7.27 0.78
C ILE A 14 -22.39 -8.01 -0.37
N VAL A 15 -21.11 -8.35 -0.17
CA VAL A 15 -20.35 -9.25 -1.05
C VAL A 15 -19.75 -10.39 -0.22
N ASP A 16 -19.58 -11.55 -0.85
CA ASP A 16 -19.10 -12.74 -0.14
C ASP A 16 -17.57 -12.76 -0.04
N ILE A 17 -16.87 -12.35 -1.11
CA ILE A 17 -15.41 -12.31 -1.19
C ILE A 17 -14.96 -10.99 -1.82
N GLY A 18 -13.88 -10.40 -1.31
CA GLY A 18 -13.29 -9.18 -1.84
C GLY A 18 -11.76 -9.13 -1.71
N TRP A 19 -11.15 -8.25 -2.49
CA TRP A 19 -9.77 -7.83 -2.30
C TRP A 19 -9.72 -6.60 -1.40
N CYS A 20 -9.24 -6.79 -0.17
CA CYS A 20 -9.12 -5.78 0.85
C CYS A 20 -7.69 -5.23 0.88
N PHE A 21 -7.48 -4.02 0.35
CA PHE A 21 -6.18 -3.33 0.45
C PHE A 21 -6.11 -2.53 1.76
N HIS A 22 -5.30 -3.00 2.72
CA HIS A 22 -5.35 -2.51 4.11
C HIS A 22 -4.92 -1.06 4.28
N GLY A 23 -4.05 -0.55 3.41
CA GLY A 23 -3.64 0.86 3.44
C GLY A 23 -4.78 1.87 3.17
N TYR A 24 -6.00 1.44 2.86
CA TYR A 24 -7.19 2.30 2.81
C TYR A 24 -7.90 2.46 4.15
N TRP A 25 -7.64 1.56 5.09
CA TRP A 25 -8.22 1.57 6.43
C TRP A 25 -7.11 1.48 7.46
N PRO A 26 -6.31 2.57 7.63
CA PRO A 26 -5.35 2.62 8.71
C PRO A 26 -6.05 2.34 10.04
N ASP A 27 -5.32 1.72 10.97
CA ASP A 27 -5.77 1.34 12.32
C ASP A 27 -6.66 0.09 12.43
N ILE A 28 -7.12 -0.50 11.32
CA ILE A 28 -7.88 -1.78 11.40
C ILE A 28 -6.95 -2.96 11.69
N THR A 29 -5.74 -2.97 11.11
CA THR A 29 -4.77 -4.07 11.23
C THR A 29 -3.36 -3.56 11.65
N PRO A 30 -3.23 -2.86 12.79
CA PRO A 30 -2.00 -2.16 13.19
C PRO A 30 -0.79 -3.08 13.44
N LEU A 31 -0.99 -4.33 13.86
CA LEU A 31 0.08 -5.32 13.98
C LEU A 31 0.51 -5.83 12.61
N SER A 32 -0.44 -6.00 11.69
CA SER A 32 -0.14 -6.40 10.31
C SER A 32 0.61 -5.31 9.54
N ASP A 33 0.45 -4.04 9.91
CA ASP A 33 1.20 -2.91 9.35
C ASP A 33 2.72 -3.04 9.55
N VAL A 34 3.19 -3.90 10.47
CA VAL A 34 4.62 -4.17 10.66
C VAL A 34 5.33 -4.55 9.36
N ILE A 35 4.64 -5.24 8.43
CA ILE A 35 5.21 -5.66 7.14
C ILE A 35 5.44 -4.48 6.18
N THR A 36 4.92 -3.31 6.51
CA THR A 36 5.05 -2.07 5.73
C THR A 36 6.10 -1.12 6.31
N LEU A 37 6.84 -1.54 7.35
CA LEU A 37 7.92 -0.73 7.88
C LEU A 37 9.05 -0.56 6.83
N PRO A 38 9.68 0.62 6.78
CA PRO A 38 10.76 0.88 5.86
C PRO A 38 12.01 0.05 6.18
N GLY A 39 12.78 -0.32 5.15
CA GLY A 39 14.06 -1.02 5.32
C GLY A 39 13.96 -2.49 5.71
N LEU A 40 12.77 -3.09 5.73
CA LEU A 40 12.63 -4.53 5.89
C LEU A 40 13.30 -5.26 4.71
N PRO A 41 13.97 -6.41 4.96
CA PRO A 41 14.65 -7.19 3.92
C PRO A 41 13.65 -8.02 3.09
N ILE A 42 12.52 -7.44 2.69
CA ILE A 42 11.54 -8.07 1.81
C ILE A 42 12.03 -7.87 0.38
N THR A 43 12.43 -8.97 -0.27
CA THR A 43 12.99 -8.93 -1.63
C THR A 43 11.99 -9.32 -2.71
N SER A 44 10.85 -9.90 -2.33
CA SER A 44 9.77 -10.24 -3.26
C SER A 44 8.40 -10.25 -2.57
N ALA A 45 7.35 -10.06 -3.38
CA ALA A 45 5.97 -10.19 -2.92
C ALA A 45 5.67 -11.57 -2.34
N GLU A 46 6.24 -12.64 -2.91
CA GLU A 46 6.07 -14.00 -2.43
C GLU A 46 6.62 -14.17 -1.01
N LYS A 47 7.87 -13.76 -0.76
CA LYS A 47 8.51 -13.89 0.56
C LYS A 47 7.82 -13.00 1.59
N GLY A 48 7.45 -11.77 1.22
CA GLY A 48 6.68 -10.88 2.09
C GLY A 48 5.32 -11.46 2.48
N SER A 49 4.62 -12.07 1.52
CA SER A 49 3.33 -12.75 1.76
C SER A 49 3.48 -13.97 2.66
N GLU A 50 4.51 -14.79 2.44
CA GLU A 50 4.81 -15.96 3.28
C GLU A 50 5.10 -15.54 4.74
N VAL A 51 5.93 -14.50 4.93
CA VAL A 51 6.22 -13.95 6.26
C VAL A 51 4.95 -13.42 6.91
N LEU A 52 4.15 -12.63 6.19
CA LEU A 52 2.89 -12.08 6.72
C LEU A 52 1.92 -13.19 7.12
N TRP A 53 1.78 -14.24 6.32
CA TRP A 53 0.94 -15.39 6.65
C TRP A 53 1.45 -16.14 7.89
N LYS A 54 2.76 -16.40 7.98
CA LYS A 54 3.39 -17.02 9.15
C LYS A 54 3.20 -16.19 10.42
N LEU A 55 3.27 -14.86 10.33
CA LEU A 55 3.02 -13.97 11.46
C LEU A 55 1.56 -14.06 11.92
N TYR A 56 0.62 -14.06 10.98
CA TYR A 56 -0.80 -14.29 11.25
C TYR A 56 -1.06 -15.65 11.93
N GLU A 57 -0.45 -16.74 11.47
CA GLU A 57 -0.59 -18.07 12.07
C GLU A 57 0.12 -18.20 13.43
N LYS A 58 1.24 -17.51 13.63
CA LYS A 58 2.03 -17.61 14.85
C LYS A 58 1.45 -16.78 16.00
N PHE A 59 0.94 -15.58 15.71
CA PHE A 59 0.53 -14.62 16.73
C PHE A 59 -1.00 -14.49 16.80
N PRO A 60 -1.64 -15.01 17.86
CA PRO A 60 -3.10 -14.88 18.04
C PRO A 60 -3.58 -13.42 18.04
N ALA A 61 -2.74 -12.48 18.48
CA ALA A 61 -3.04 -11.05 18.45
C ALA A 61 -3.26 -10.54 17.02
N MET A 62 -2.45 -10.98 16.05
CA MET A 62 -2.64 -10.62 14.64
C MET A 62 -3.92 -11.24 14.07
N ARG A 63 -4.25 -12.49 14.44
CA ARG A 63 -5.53 -13.09 14.00
C ARG A 63 -6.75 -12.30 14.48
N LYS A 64 -6.69 -11.73 15.68
CA LYS A 64 -7.79 -10.94 16.24
C LYS A 64 -8.12 -9.71 15.39
N GLU A 65 -7.14 -9.13 14.69
CA GLU A 65 -7.37 -7.98 13.80
C GLU A 65 -8.34 -8.32 12.65
N TYR A 66 -8.35 -9.59 12.23
CA TYR A 66 -9.20 -10.07 11.15
C TYR A 66 -10.51 -10.67 11.67
N ALA A 67 -10.84 -10.58 12.96
CA ALA A 67 -11.95 -11.33 13.55
C ALA A 67 -13.33 -11.04 12.95
N GLU A 68 -13.51 -9.87 12.33
CA GLU A 68 -14.75 -9.44 11.68
C GLU A 68 -14.93 -9.97 10.24
N ILE A 69 -13.88 -10.56 9.67
CA ILE A 69 -13.86 -11.17 8.34
C ILE A 69 -13.17 -12.54 8.41
N GLN A 70 -13.10 -13.25 7.29
CA GLN A 70 -12.28 -14.44 7.15
C GLN A 70 -11.18 -14.18 6.11
N PRO A 71 -9.90 -14.01 6.51
CA PRO A 71 -8.83 -13.87 5.53
C PRO A 71 -8.57 -15.24 4.88
N LEU A 72 -8.79 -15.32 3.56
CA LEU A 72 -8.44 -16.49 2.74
C LEU A 72 -6.97 -16.48 2.33
N ALA A 73 -6.39 -15.29 2.18
CA ALA A 73 -4.98 -15.09 1.92
C ALA A 73 -4.54 -13.72 2.44
N LEU A 74 -3.30 -13.62 2.93
CA LEU A 74 -2.61 -12.37 3.16
C LEU A 74 -1.46 -12.25 2.17
N ARG A 75 -1.31 -11.07 1.56
CA ARG A 75 -0.30 -10.84 0.53
C ARG A 75 0.35 -9.47 0.65
N THR A 76 1.60 -9.39 0.24
CA THR A 76 2.30 -8.12 0.07
C THR A 76 2.46 -7.77 -1.42
N SER A 77 2.74 -6.51 -1.70
CA SER A 77 3.28 -6.09 -3.00
C SER A 77 4.78 -6.40 -3.09
N HIS A 78 5.36 -6.19 -4.28
CA HIS A 78 6.79 -5.94 -4.35
C HIS A 78 7.12 -4.65 -3.57
N PRO A 79 8.35 -4.50 -3.01
CA PRO A 79 8.80 -3.22 -2.48
C PRO A 79 8.59 -2.08 -3.47
N TYR A 80 8.26 -0.90 -2.94
CA TYR A 80 8.00 0.25 -3.79
C TYR A 80 9.30 0.85 -4.31
N PHE A 81 9.23 1.38 -5.53
CA PHE A 81 10.15 2.38 -6.05
C PHE A 81 9.47 3.74 -6.00
N LEU A 82 10.26 4.81 -6.05
CA LEU A 82 9.72 6.17 -6.05
C LEU A 82 9.52 6.65 -7.48
N LEU A 83 8.26 6.76 -7.88
CA LEU A 83 7.87 7.40 -9.14
C LEU A 83 7.66 8.89 -8.92
N THR A 84 8.14 9.69 -9.87
CA THR A 84 7.93 11.14 -9.89
C THR A 84 7.60 11.65 -11.30
N THR A 85 6.79 12.70 -11.37
CA THR A 85 6.26 13.22 -12.64
C THR A 85 7.27 14.10 -13.36
N SER A 86 7.82 15.10 -12.67
CA SER A 86 8.59 16.18 -13.27
C SER A 86 10.00 16.35 -12.69
N LYS A 87 10.23 15.94 -11.44
CA LYS A 87 11.52 16.08 -10.76
C LYS A 87 12.19 14.74 -10.55
N GLN A 88 13.37 14.54 -11.13
CA GLN A 88 14.20 13.38 -10.82
C GLN A 88 14.75 13.47 -9.40
N VAL A 89 14.50 12.46 -8.57
CA VAL A 89 14.99 12.40 -7.18
C VAL A 89 16.28 11.57 -7.14
N LYS A 90 17.43 12.22 -6.93
CA LYS A 90 18.74 11.54 -6.82
C LYS A 90 19.29 11.56 -5.41
N THR A 91 18.89 12.54 -4.62
CA THR A 91 19.31 12.76 -3.25
C THR A 91 18.09 12.92 -2.33
N LEU A 92 18.29 12.79 -1.02
CA LEU A 92 17.21 13.04 -0.05
C LEU A 92 16.72 14.49 -0.09
N ASP A 93 17.60 15.45 -0.42
CA ASP A 93 17.20 16.86 -0.56
C ASP A 93 16.25 17.09 -1.73
N ASP A 94 16.34 16.28 -2.78
CA ASP A 94 15.42 16.37 -3.92
C ASP A 94 13.98 16.00 -3.54
N LEU A 95 13.81 15.16 -2.53
CA LEU A 95 12.51 14.67 -2.05
C LEU A 95 11.79 15.67 -1.13
N LYS A 96 12.54 16.60 -0.53
CA LYS A 96 12.00 17.56 0.43
C LYS A 96 10.90 18.43 -0.20
N GLY A 97 9.76 18.51 0.47
CA GLY A 97 8.60 19.30 0.05
C GLY A 97 7.79 18.72 -1.11
N LEU A 98 8.21 17.60 -1.73
CA LEU A 98 7.40 16.95 -2.75
C LEU A 98 6.14 16.34 -2.14
N LYS A 99 5.00 16.52 -2.81
CA LYS A 99 3.74 15.89 -2.44
C LYS A 99 3.75 14.45 -2.95
N ILE A 100 4.11 13.52 -2.08
CA ILE A 100 4.19 12.11 -2.44
C ILE A 100 2.90 11.40 -2.05
N ARG A 101 2.26 10.77 -3.02
CA ARG A 101 1.11 9.92 -2.76
C ARG A 101 1.55 8.74 -1.91
N VAL A 102 0.81 8.51 -0.84
CA VAL A 102 0.98 7.37 0.06
C VAL A 102 -0.36 6.66 0.28
N THR A 103 -0.26 5.49 0.87
CA THR A 103 -1.39 4.82 1.52
C THR A 103 -1.31 5.11 3.03
N GLY A 104 -2.40 4.86 3.76
CA GLY A 104 -2.39 4.98 5.22
C GLY A 104 -1.35 4.06 5.88
N GLY A 105 -1.08 4.32 7.16
CA GLY A 105 -0.16 3.54 7.98
C GLY A 105 1.30 4.02 7.89
N PRO A 106 2.28 3.13 8.21
CA PRO A 106 3.71 3.46 8.23
C PRO A 106 4.29 4.14 6.97
N PRO A 107 3.82 3.86 5.73
CA PRO A 107 4.30 4.60 4.55
C PRO A 107 4.10 6.12 4.63
N THR A 108 3.08 6.59 5.34
CA THR A 108 2.85 8.02 5.57
C THR A 108 3.97 8.62 6.42
N GLU A 109 4.32 7.98 7.53
CA GLU A 109 5.38 8.44 8.43
C GLU A 109 6.76 8.30 7.81
N GLN A 110 6.99 7.26 7.00
CA GLN A 110 8.20 7.13 6.18
C GLN A 110 8.40 8.37 5.31
N MET A 111 7.38 8.80 4.55
CA MET A 111 7.53 9.94 3.65
C MET A 111 7.73 11.26 4.41
N LYS A 112 7.07 11.46 5.55
CA LYS A 112 7.34 12.63 6.42
C LYS A 112 8.77 12.65 6.92
N ALA A 113 9.27 11.51 7.40
CA ALA A 113 10.64 11.38 7.90
C ALA A 113 11.69 11.67 6.81
N LEU A 114 11.36 11.37 5.55
CA LEU A 114 12.18 11.69 4.38
C LEU A 114 12.03 13.15 3.89
N GLY A 115 11.19 13.96 4.56
CA GLY A 115 10.98 15.38 4.24
C GLY A 115 9.94 15.65 3.16
N ALA A 116 9.26 14.63 2.65
CA ALA A 116 8.14 14.78 1.71
C ALA A 116 6.84 15.17 2.43
N VAL A 117 5.86 15.62 1.66
CA VAL A 117 4.49 15.91 2.11
C VAL A 117 3.59 14.73 1.68
N PRO A 118 3.31 13.75 2.55
CA PRO A 118 2.46 12.62 2.18
C PRO A 118 1.03 13.09 1.88
N THR A 119 0.45 12.58 0.79
CA THR A 119 -0.93 12.84 0.40
C THR A 119 -1.67 11.52 0.19
N LEU A 120 -2.78 11.30 0.90
CA LEU A 120 -3.59 10.09 0.73
C LEU A 120 -4.44 10.22 -0.54
N VAL A 121 -4.17 9.34 -1.51
CA VAL A 121 -4.97 9.23 -2.74
C VAL A 121 -5.23 7.74 -3.01
N PRO A 122 -6.50 7.30 -3.11
CA PRO A 122 -6.82 5.93 -3.50
C PRO A 122 -6.28 5.59 -4.90
N MET A 123 -5.86 4.34 -5.13
CA MET A 123 -5.25 3.94 -6.42
C MET A 123 -6.07 4.33 -7.67
N PRO A 124 -7.42 4.23 -7.70
CA PRO A 124 -8.21 4.62 -8.86
C PRO A 124 -8.04 6.08 -9.30
N ASP A 125 -7.72 6.98 -8.37
CA ASP A 125 -7.62 8.42 -8.61
C ASP A 125 -6.17 8.88 -8.86
N VAL A 126 -5.19 7.99 -8.67
CA VAL A 126 -3.75 8.31 -8.72
C VAL A 126 -3.30 8.84 -10.07
N TYR A 127 -3.75 8.23 -11.18
CA TYR A 127 -3.35 8.69 -12.52
C TYR A 127 -3.72 10.16 -12.71
N GLN A 128 -4.98 10.50 -12.43
CA GLN A 128 -5.49 11.86 -12.55
C GLN A 128 -4.80 12.81 -11.57
N ALA A 129 -4.47 12.35 -10.36
CA ALA A 129 -3.76 13.15 -9.37
C ALA A 129 -2.32 13.48 -9.80
N LEU A 130 -1.62 12.54 -10.46
CA LEU A 130 -0.29 12.75 -11.04
C LEU A 130 -0.37 13.67 -12.27
N ASP A 131 -1.29 13.39 -13.19
CA ASP A 131 -1.49 14.16 -14.43
C ASP A 131 -1.79 15.64 -14.15
N LYS A 132 -2.67 15.91 -13.17
CA LYS A 132 -3.05 17.27 -12.76
C LYS A 132 -2.07 17.94 -11.79
N GLY A 133 -0.99 17.27 -11.41
CA GLY A 133 -0.01 17.80 -10.45
C GLY A 133 -0.55 17.99 -9.02
N LEU A 134 -1.63 17.28 -8.65
CA LEU A 134 -2.10 17.25 -7.27
C LEU A 134 -1.05 16.59 -6.37
N VAL A 135 -0.39 15.55 -6.86
CA VAL A 135 0.78 14.90 -6.26
C VAL A 135 1.95 14.90 -7.25
N ASP A 136 3.16 15.00 -6.74
CA ASP A 136 4.39 15.08 -7.53
C ASP A 136 4.99 13.69 -7.83
N GLY A 137 4.51 12.67 -7.11
CA GLY A 137 4.99 11.31 -7.22
C GLY A 137 4.24 10.33 -6.31
N MET A 138 4.67 9.08 -6.32
CA MET A 138 4.14 8.03 -5.47
C MET A 138 5.16 6.91 -5.26
N GLY A 139 5.02 6.19 -4.16
CA GLY A 139 5.58 4.84 -4.09
C GLY A 139 4.73 3.86 -4.90
N ALA A 140 5.36 3.10 -5.81
CA ALA A 140 4.68 2.07 -6.58
C ALA A 140 5.61 0.90 -6.92
N PRO A 141 5.09 -0.33 -6.98
CA PRO A 141 5.82 -1.46 -7.56
C PRO A 141 5.57 -1.54 -9.07
N TRP A 142 6.45 -2.23 -9.81
CA TRP A 142 6.39 -2.31 -11.27
C TRP A 142 5.04 -2.80 -11.82
N GLU A 143 4.40 -3.76 -11.16
CA GLU A 143 3.09 -4.26 -11.56
C GLU A 143 2.01 -3.16 -11.55
N ALA A 144 2.07 -2.21 -10.63
CA ALA A 144 1.11 -1.10 -10.57
C ALA A 144 1.38 -0.06 -11.65
N VAL A 145 2.66 0.15 -12.00
CA VAL A 145 3.05 1.09 -13.07
C VAL A 145 2.39 0.71 -14.39
N ASN A 146 2.40 -0.59 -14.70
CA ASN A 146 1.81 -1.10 -15.93
C ASN A 146 0.26 -1.12 -15.82
N ALA A 147 -0.29 -1.72 -14.75
CA ALA A 147 -1.73 -1.89 -14.58
C ALA A 147 -2.53 -0.57 -14.59
N PHE A 148 -1.95 0.50 -14.06
CA PHE A 148 -2.58 1.83 -14.00
C PHE A 148 -2.05 2.81 -15.05
N ARG A 149 -1.23 2.35 -15.99
CA ARG A 149 -0.59 3.17 -17.04
C ARG A 149 0.16 4.39 -16.50
N LEU A 150 0.79 4.24 -15.33
CA LEU A 150 1.48 5.35 -14.67
C LEU A 150 2.70 5.83 -15.45
N TYR A 151 3.23 5.00 -16.36
CA TYR A 151 4.30 5.35 -17.28
C TYR A 151 3.92 6.50 -18.24
N GLU A 152 2.64 6.84 -18.39
CA GLU A 152 2.19 7.98 -19.21
C GLU A 152 2.36 9.32 -18.49
N VAL A 153 2.36 9.31 -17.15
CA VAL A 153 2.30 10.53 -16.31
C VAL A 153 3.50 10.66 -15.36
N ALA A 154 4.18 9.57 -15.02
CA ALA A 154 5.40 9.55 -14.22
C ALA A 154 6.63 9.32 -15.12
N LYS A 155 7.58 10.27 -15.13
CA LYS A 155 8.73 10.25 -16.04
C LYS A 155 10.01 9.70 -15.42
N TYR A 156 10.09 9.69 -14.09
CA TYR A 156 11.28 9.27 -13.37
C TYR A 156 10.93 8.18 -12.36
N ASP A 157 11.84 7.22 -12.27
CA ASP A 157 11.83 6.17 -11.27
C ASP A 157 13.14 6.20 -10.48
N THR A 158 13.04 6.16 -9.16
CA THR A 158 14.18 6.12 -8.24
C THR A 158 14.08 4.86 -7.39
N ILE A 159 15.06 3.97 -7.57
CA ILE A 159 15.17 2.74 -6.79
C ILE A 159 15.67 3.07 -5.39
N ALA A 160 14.85 2.80 -4.39
CA ALA A 160 15.15 2.98 -2.98
C ALA A 160 14.50 1.86 -2.16
N PRO A 161 15.03 1.53 -0.96
CA PRO A 161 14.44 0.51 -0.08
C PRO A 161 13.16 1.04 0.61
N LEU A 162 12.15 1.37 -0.19
CA LEU A 162 10.86 1.83 0.32
C LEU A 162 10.01 0.65 0.80
N SER A 163 8.98 0.97 1.57
CA SER A 163 8.05 -0.01 2.13
C SER A 163 7.35 -0.83 1.04
N ALA A 164 7.05 -2.08 1.36
CA ALA A 164 5.98 -2.81 0.67
C ALA A 164 4.64 -2.43 1.31
N VAL A 165 3.55 -2.72 0.60
CA VAL A 165 2.19 -2.66 1.15
C VAL A 165 1.57 -4.05 1.16
N TYR A 166 0.43 -4.20 1.82
CA TYR A 166 -0.23 -5.49 1.92
C TYR A 166 -1.75 -5.38 1.75
N GLY A 167 -2.34 -6.54 1.47
CA GLY A 167 -3.76 -6.72 1.31
C GLY A 167 -4.17 -8.13 1.73
N SER A 168 -5.47 -8.33 1.83
CA SER A 168 -6.06 -9.64 2.06
C SER A 168 -7.07 -9.98 0.98
N LEU A 169 -7.13 -11.26 0.63
CA LEU A 169 -8.35 -11.82 0.05
C LEU A 169 -9.24 -12.17 1.23
N CYS A 170 -10.35 -11.43 1.38
CA CYS A 170 -11.21 -11.43 2.55
C CYS A 170 -12.58 -12.00 2.16
N ALA A 171 -13.09 -12.94 2.95
CA ALA A 171 -14.45 -13.47 2.82
C ALA A 171 -15.32 -13.00 3.99
N ASN A 172 -16.64 -12.93 3.78
CA ASN A 172 -17.59 -12.73 4.87
C ASN A 172 -17.51 -13.94 5.81
N LYS A 173 -17.67 -13.71 7.12
CA LYS A 173 -17.52 -14.77 8.12
C LYS A 173 -18.78 -15.61 8.33
N GLN A 174 -19.94 -15.09 7.93
CA GLN A 174 -21.26 -15.69 8.19
C GLN A 174 -21.81 -16.46 6.98
N LYS A 175 -21.15 -16.38 5.83
CA LYS A 175 -21.51 -17.08 4.59
C LYS A 175 -20.38 -18.02 4.20
#